data_AF-A0A2X4UVF0-F1
#
_entry.id   AF-A0A2X4UVF0-F1
#
_cell.length_a   1.000
_cell.length_b   1.000
_cell.length_c   1.000
_cell.angle_alpha   90.00
_cell.angle_beta   90.00
_cell.angle_gamma   90.00
#
_symmetry.space_group_name_H-M   'P 1'
#
loop_
_entity.id
_entity.type
_entity.pdbx_description
1 polymer ?
#
loop_
_entity_poly.entity_id
_entity_poly.type
_entity_poly.pdbx_seq_one_letter_code
_entity_poly.pdbx_strand_id
1 'polypeptide(L)'
;MNMAIDYRLDGRAGAPLLVLSNSLGTTFDMWQAQLPAWCEHFRVLRYNQRGHGATPLPETPLRLETLGNDVVALLDRLGAPSAHFCGISMAG
;
A
#
# COMPACT_ATOMS: atom_id res chain seq x y z
N MET A 1 0.85 -2.04 18.76
CA MET A 1 0.37 -0.64 18.56
C MET A 1 -0.08 -0.48 17.12
N ASN A 2 -1.34 -0.08 16.90
CA ASN A 2 -1.90 0.15 15.57
C ASN A 2 -1.40 1.50 15.05
N MET A 3 -0.46 1.49 14.10
CA MET A 3 0.13 2.71 13.53
C MET A 3 -0.71 3.18 12.34
N ALA A 4 -0.83 4.50 12.17
CA ALA A 4 -1.43 5.08 10.97
C ALA A 4 -0.46 4.89 9.80
N ILE A 5 -0.89 4.10 8.80
CA ILE A 5 -0.18 3.95 7.53
C ILE A 5 -0.63 5.09 6.63
N ASP A 6 0.31 5.83 6.05
CA ASP A 6 0.02 6.82 5.03
C ASP A 6 -0.37 6.11 3.72
N TYR A 7 -1.53 6.44 3.17
CA TYR A 7 -2.05 5.79 1.97
C TYR A 7 -2.89 6.75 1.12
N ARG A 8 -3.05 6.39 -0.15
CA ARG A 8 -3.93 7.04 -1.11
C ARG A 8 -4.77 6.01 -1.85
N LEU A 9 -5.97 6.45 -2.22
CA LEU A 9 -6.88 5.71 -3.06
C LEU A 9 -7.22 6.53 -4.30
N ASP A 10 -6.85 5.99 -5.46
CA ASP A 10 -7.03 6.61 -6.76
C ASP A 10 -8.03 5.77 -7.60
N GLY A 11 -8.68 6.38 -8.60
CA GLY A 11 -9.63 5.68 -9.49
C GLY A 11 -11.06 5.58 -8.94
N ARG A 12 -11.95 4.90 -9.67
CA ARG A 12 -13.39 4.88 -9.39
C ARG A 12 -13.75 4.02 -8.16
N ALA A 13 -14.62 4.52 -7.29
CA ALA A 13 -15.18 3.71 -6.21
C ALA A 13 -15.97 2.50 -6.75
N GLY A 14 -15.83 1.34 -6.11
CA GLY A 14 -16.50 0.10 -6.52
C GLY A 14 -15.83 -0.66 -7.68
N ALA A 15 -14.75 -0.15 -8.27
CA ALA A 15 -13.89 -0.96 -9.14
C ALA A 15 -13.09 -1.98 -8.32
N PRO A 16 -12.62 -3.10 -8.91
CA PRO A 16 -11.74 -4.05 -8.22
C PRO A 16 -10.53 -3.35 -7.62
N LEU A 17 -10.14 -3.72 -6.40
CA LEU A 17 -9.03 -3.09 -5.70
C LEU A 17 -7.69 -3.66 -6.18
N LEU A 18 -6.75 -2.79 -6.52
CA LEU A 18 -5.34 -3.11 -6.77
C LEU A 18 -4.47 -2.43 -5.72
N VAL A 19 -3.74 -3.22 -4.95
CA VAL A 19 -2.77 -2.73 -3.97
C VAL A 19 -1.39 -2.68 -4.59
N LEU A 20 -0.72 -1.54 -4.45
CA LEU A 20 0.64 -1.33 -4.90
C LEU A 20 1.58 -1.16 -3.69
N SER A 21 2.52 -2.08 -3.55
CA SER A 21 3.49 -2.11 -2.47
C SER A 21 4.89 -1.75 -2.98
N ASN A 22 5.48 -0.70 -2.39
CA ASN A 22 6.67 -0.04 -2.91
C ASN A 22 7.97 -0.77 -2.55
N SER A 23 9.02 -0.55 -3.34
CA SER A 23 10.38 -1.02 -3.02
C SER A 23 10.98 -0.31 -1.79
N LEU A 24 12.05 -0.88 -1.23
CA LEU A 24 12.82 -0.21 -0.18
C LEU A 24 13.42 1.11 -0.69
N GLY A 25 13.35 2.15 0.14
CA GLY A 25 13.90 3.47 -0.17
C GLY A 25 13.04 4.32 -1.11
N THR A 26 11.80 3.90 -1.39
CA THR A 26 10.86 4.66 -2.24
C THR A 26 9.58 5.02 -1.48
N THR A 27 8.81 5.96 -2.04
CA THR A 27 7.44 6.25 -1.58
C THR A 27 6.44 5.71 -2.58
N PHE A 28 5.15 5.80 -2.24
CA PHE A 28 4.06 5.49 -3.16
C PHE A 28 4.07 6.30 -4.47
N ASP A 29 4.88 7.35 -4.57
CA ASP A 29 4.98 8.20 -5.76
C ASP A 29 5.77 7.53 -6.87
N MET A 30 6.47 6.43 -6.58
CA MET A 30 7.10 5.61 -7.62
C MET A 30 6.10 5.06 -8.65
N TRP A 31 4.82 5.01 -8.29
CA TRP A 31 3.74 4.48 -9.12
C TRP A 31 3.02 5.53 -9.96
N GLN A 32 3.40 6.81 -9.89
CA GLN A 32 2.67 7.91 -10.54
C GLN A 32 2.53 7.71 -12.05
N ALA A 33 3.52 7.11 -12.71
CA ALA A 33 3.49 6.85 -14.14
C ALA A 33 2.46 5.77 -14.55
N GLN A 34 2.18 4.82 -13.66
CA GLN A 34 1.23 3.72 -13.92
C GLN A 34 -0.22 4.09 -13.59
N LEU A 35 -0.42 5.09 -12.72
CA LEU A 35 -1.74 5.47 -12.22
C LEU A 35 -2.77 5.73 -13.31
N PRO A 36 -2.49 6.51 -14.39
CA PRO A 36 -3.49 6.78 -15.41
C PRO A 36 -4.07 5.51 -16.02
N ALA A 37 -3.20 4.59 -16.44
CA ALA A 37 -3.62 3.33 -17.08
C ALA A 37 -4.32 2.38 -16.10
N TRP A 38 -3.85 2.28 -14.86
CA TRP A 38 -4.46 1.36 -13.89
C TRP A 38 -5.77 1.86 -13.32
N CYS A 39 -5.96 3.17 -13.16
CA CYS A 39 -7.21 3.75 -12.69
C CYS A 39 -8.38 3.59 -13.68
N GLU A 40 -8.11 3.26 -14.95
CA GLU A 40 -9.14 2.89 -15.92
C GLU A 40 -9.86 1.58 -15.55
N HIS A 41 -9.15 0.68 -14.84
CA HIS A 41 -9.64 -0.67 -14.55
C HIS A 41 -9.85 -0.93 -13.05
N PHE A 42 -9.06 -0.29 -12.19
CA PHE A 42 -8.98 -0.59 -10.77
C PHE A 42 -9.27 0.64 -9.91
N ARG A 43 -9.75 0.38 -8.69
CA ARG A 43 -9.52 1.27 -7.55
C ARG A 43 -8.09 0.98 -7.09
N VAL A 44 -7.19 1.96 -7.15
CA VAL A 44 -5.78 1.74 -6.84
C VAL A 44 -5.49 2.21 -5.41
N LEU A 45 -5.02 1.31 -4.56
CA LEU A 45 -4.51 1.59 -3.23
C LEU A 45 -2.98 1.64 -3.28
N ARG A 46 -2.42 2.80 -2.95
CA ARG A 46 -0.98 2.95 -2.71
C ARG A 46 -0.75 3.35 -1.27
N TYR A 47 0.30 2.84 -0.66
CA TYR A 47 0.62 3.15 0.73
C TYR A 47 2.12 3.23 0.93
N ASN A 48 2.54 3.98 1.94
CA ASN A 48 3.93 4.04 2.37
C ASN A 48 4.14 3.02 3.49
N GLN A 49 5.04 2.06 3.26
CA GLN A 49 5.46 1.12 4.30
C GLN A 49 6.11 1.86 5.48
N ARG A 50 6.23 1.17 6.63
CA ARG A 50 6.90 1.73 7.80
C ARG A 50 8.29 2.28 7.44
N GLY A 51 8.60 3.48 7.93
CA GLY A 51 9.84 4.19 7.64
C GLY A 51 9.91 4.86 6.26
N HIS A 52 8.81 4.91 5.51
CA HIS A 52 8.72 5.57 4.21
C HIS A 52 7.65 6.66 4.21
N GLY A 53 7.86 7.72 3.42
CA GLY A 53 6.91 8.83 3.30
C GLY A 53 6.51 9.39 4.67
N ALA A 54 5.20 9.52 4.91
CA ALA A 54 4.67 9.96 6.19
C ALA A 54 4.39 8.82 7.20
N THR A 55 4.72 7.57 6.86
CA THR A 55 4.59 6.43 7.78
C THR A 55 5.85 6.30 8.64
N PRO A 56 5.77 6.49 9.97
CA PRO A 56 6.95 6.44 10.84
C PRO A 56 7.67 5.09 10.82
N LEU A 57 8.98 5.11 11.09
CA LEU A 57 9.72 3.90 11.41
C LEU A 57 9.50 3.56 12.90
N PRO A 58 9.14 2.31 13.26
CA PRO A 58 8.99 1.94 14.66
C PRO A 58 10.35 1.88 15.37
N GLU A 59 10.36 2.17 16.66
CA GLU A 59 11.55 1.98 17.52
C GLU A 59 11.87 0.50 17.76
N THR A 60 10.87 -0.38 17.57
CA THR A 60 11.03 -1.83 17.67
C THR A 60 11.55 -2.44 16.37
N PRO A 61 12.32 -3.54 16.41
CA PRO A 61 12.77 -4.24 15.21
C PRO A 61 11.63 -4.56 14.24
N LEU A 62 11.81 -4.19 12.97
CA LEU A 62 10.85 -4.41 11.91
C LEU A 62 11.03 -5.81 11.32
N ARG A 63 9.94 -6.58 11.25
CA ARG A 63 9.91 -7.92 10.64
C ARG A 63 9.11 -7.87 9.35
N LEU A 64 9.44 -8.73 8.39
CA LEU A 64 8.68 -8.85 7.14
C LEU A 64 7.19 -9.16 7.38
N GLU A 65 6.91 -10.01 8.37
CA GLU A 65 5.55 -10.32 8.82
C GLU A 65 4.78 -9.05 9.25
N THR A 66 5.44 -8.10 9.90
CA THR A 66 4.82 -6.82 10.28
C THR A 66 4.43 -6.01 9.05
N LEU A 67 5.26 -5.99 8.01
CA LEU A 67 4.99 -5.30 6.75
C LEU A 67 3.79 -5.94 6.02
N GLY A 68 3.69 -7.27 6.02
CA GLY A 68 2.53 -7.98 5.50
C GLY A 68 1.26 -7.67 6.30
N ASN A 69 1.34 -7.68 7.63
CA ASN A 69 0.19 -7.38 8.48
C ASN A 69 -0.30 -5.93 8.35
N ASP A 70 0.58 -4.98 7.99
CA ASP A 70 0.16 -3.60 7.74
C ASP A 70 -0.79 -3.49 6.55
N VAL A 71 -0.56 -4.27 5.47
CA VAL A 71 -1.44 -4.23 4.31
C VAL A 71 -2.77 -4.93 4.59
N VAL A 72 -2.76 -6.03 5.35
CA VAL A 72 -3.98 -6.70 5.81
C VAL A 72 -4.81 -5.75 6.67
N ALA A 73 -4.19 -5.10 7.67
CA ALA A 73 -4.88 -4.13 8.51
C ALA A 73 -5.40 -2.91 7.72
N LEU A 74 -4.74 -2.54 6.62
CA LEU A 74 -5.23 -1.48 5.73
C LEU A 74 -6.46 -1.95 4.94
N LEU A 75 -6.45 -3.17 4.42
CA LEU A 75 -7.62 -3.77 3.74
C LEU A 75 -8.82 -3.89 4.69
N ASP A 76 -8.60 -4.34 5.93
CA ASP A 76 -9.63 -4.42 6.96
C ASP A 76 -10.26 -3.05 7.24
N ARG A 77 -9.43 -2.01 7.41
CA ARG A 77 -9.90 -0.63 7.63
C ARG A 77 -10.70 -0.08 6.45
N LEU A 78 -10.36 -0.50 5.23
CA LEU A 78 -11.06 -0.09 4.01
C LEU A 78 -12.29 -0.94 3.70
N GLY A 79 -12.59 -1.97 4.51
CA GLY A 79 -13.67 -2.91 4.26
C GLY A 79 -13.50 -3.69 2.96
N ALA A 80 -12.25 -3.92 2.54
CA ALA A 80 -11.90 -4.59 1.29
C ALA A 80 -11.56 -6.06 1.56
N PRO A 81 -12.49 -7.02 1.35
CA PRO A 81 -12.26 -8.42 1.69
C PRO A 81 -11.25 -9.12 0.75
N SER A 82 -10.97 -8.53 -0.41
CA SER A 82 -9.99 -9.03 -1.37
C SER A 82 -9.43 -7.90 -2.23
N ALA A 83 -8.23 -8.13 -2.77
CA ALA A 83 -7.58 -7.22 -3.71
C ALA A 83 -6.62 -7.98 -4.62
N HIS A 84 -6.33 -7.42 -5.79
CA HIS A 84 -5.12 -7.73 -6.53
C HIS A 84 -3.93 -7.06 -5.85
N PHE A 85 -2.76 -7.68 -5.92
CA PHE A 85 -1.56 -7.18 -5.25
C PHE A 85 -0.38 -7.15 -6.21
N CYS A 86 0.33 -6.02 -6.25
CA CYS A 86 1.55 -5.83 -7.02
C CYS A 86 2.63 -5.24 -6.11
N GLY A 87 3.67 -6.03 -5.86
CA GLY A 87 4.84 -5.63 -5.07
C GLY A 87 6.12 -5.62 -5.91
N ILE A 88 7.07 -4.77 -5.54
CA ILE A 88 8.40 -4.73 -6.17
C ILE A 88 9.48 -5.06 -5.13
N SER A 89 10.34 -6.03 -5.45
CA SER A 89 11.50 -6.41 -4.61
C SER A 89 11.06 -6.83 -3.20
N MET A 90 11.48 -6.11 -2.15
CA MET A 90 11.10 -6.37 -0.75
C MET A 90 9.58 -6.42 -0.53
N ALA A 91 8.81 -5.73 -1.38
CA ALA A 91 7.37 -5.65 -1.29
C ALA A 91 6.60 -6.81 -1.95
N GLY A 92 7.29 -7.72 -2.64
CA GLY A 92 6.69 -8.88 -3.30
C GLY A 92 6.35 -10.04 -2.38
#